data_AF-A0A1N6HAE3-F1
#
_entry.id   AF-A0A1N6HAE3-F1
#
_cell.length_a   1.000
_cell.length_b   1.000
_cell.length_c   1.000
_cell.angle_alpha   90.00
_cell.angle_beta   90.00
_cell.angle_gamma   90.00
#
_symmetry.space_group_name_H-M   'P 1'
#
loop_
_entity.id
_entity.type
_entity.pdbx_description
1 polymer ?
#
loop_
_entity_poly.entity_id
_entity_poly.type
_entity_poly.pdbx_seq_one_letter_code
_entity_poly.pdbx_strand_id
1 'polypeptide(L)'
;MSTKFAFYVCAVIACLNALVSVAFSLAMVIGQPAVDVAALYGVARTVPLAIAALIALAARSRPGVTVLALLLGSIQFCDALVGWSSHDVMKTIGPVTLAVLTLASAVMLLRTTRQAA
;
A
#
# COMPACT_ATOMS: atom_id res chain seq x y z
N MET A 1 3.49 -16.83 17.37
CA MET A 1 3.43 -15.35 17.26
C MET A 1 2.05 -14.89 17.69
N SER A 2 1.92 -13.78 18.44
CA SER A 2 0.60 -13.31 18.90
C SER A 2 -0.20 -12.68 17.76
N THR A 3 -1.49 -13.02 17.62
CA THR A 3 -2.41 -12.47 16.61
C THR A 3 -2.49 -10.94 16.68
N LYS A 4 -2.33 -10.35 17.87
CA LYS A 4 -2.28 -8.89 18.06
C LYS A 4 -1.05 -8.29 17.41
N PHE A 5 0.11 -8.92 17.59
CA PHE A 5 1.36 -8.46 16.99
C PHE A 5 1.29 -8.55 15.45
N ALA A 6 0.82 -9.68 14.91
CA ALA A 6 0.62 -9.84 13.47
C ALA A 6 -0.30 -8.77 12.87
N PHE A 7 -1.38 -8.43 13.58
CA PHE A 7 -2.30 -7.37 13.17
C PHE A 7 -1.63 -6.00 13.10
N TYR A 8 -0.94 -5.57 14.16
CA TYR A 8 -0.30 -4.25 14.18
C TYR A 8 0.81 -4.14 13.14
N VAL A 9 1.63 -5.18 12.94
CA VAL A 9 2.66 -5.20 11.90
C VAL A 9 2.03 -5.02 10.52
N CYS A 10 1.00 -5.81 10.18
CA CYS A 10 0.32 -5.70 8.89
C CYS A 10 -0.35 -4.33 8.70
N ALA A 11 -1.01 -3.82 9.74
CA ALA A 11 -1.74 -2.56 9.66
C ALA A 11 -0.79 -1.36 9.51
N VAL A 12 0.32 -1.33 10.26
CA VAL A 12 1.33 -0.26 10.15
C VAL A 12 1.99 -0.29 8.77
N ILE A 13 2.40 -1.47 8.28
CA ILE A 13 3.01 -1.59 6.95
C ILE A 13 2.01 -1.16 5.87
N ALA A 14 0.74 -1.57 5.95
CA ALA A 14 -0.28 -1.15 5.01
C ALA A 14 -0.52 0.37 5.04
N CYS A 15 -0.59 0.99 6.21
CA CYS A 15 -0.73 2.45 6.32
C CYS A 15 0.48 3.19 5.73
N LEU A 16 1.70 2.75 6.02
CA LEU A 16 2.92 3.32 5.42
C LEU A 16 2.91 3.18 3.90
N ASN A 17 2.52 2.00 3.39
CA ASN A 17 2.42 1.76 1.96
C ASN A 17 1.41 2.72 1.30
N ALA A 18 0.23 2.89 1.90
CA ALA A 18 -0.77 3.80 1.38
C ALA A 18 -0.30 5.27 1.37
N LEU A 19 0.39 5.71 2.42
CA LEU A 19 0.97 7.06 2.48
C LEU A 19 2.04 7.27 1.41
N VAL A 20 2.91 6.29 1.18
CA VAL A 20 3.92 6.35 0.11
C VAL A 20 3.25 6.40 -1.26
N SER A 21 2.21 5.61 -1.49
CA SER A 21 1.44 5.63 -2.74
C SER A 21 0.81 7.01 -3.00
N VAL A 22 0.24 7.66 -1.98
CA VAL A 22 -0.24 9.05 -2.07
C VAL A 22 0.89 10.02 -2.39
N ALA A 23 2.05 9.88 -1.74
CA ALA A 23 3.20 10.73 -1.97
C ALA A 23 3.72 10.63 -3.41
N PHE A 24 3.78 9.42 -3.99
CA PHE A 24 4.16 9.21 -5.39
C PHE A 24 3.19 9.87 -6.36
N SER A 25 1.88 9.66 -6.17
CA SER A 25 0.86 10.31 -6.99
C SER A 25 0.95 11.85 -6.92
N LEU A 26 1.17 12.39 -5.71
CA LEU A 26 1.27 13.84 -5.51
C LEU A 26 2.56 14.41 -6.10
N ALA A 27 3.69 13.70 -5.96
CA ALA A 27 4.96 14.08 -6.56
C ALA A 27 4.86 14.14 -8.10
N MET A 28 4.06 13.26 -8.70
CA MET A 28 3.80 13.29 -10.14
C MET A 28 2.99 14.51 -10.58
N VAL A 29 1.98 14.92 -9.79
CA VAL A 29 1.21 16.16 -10.05
C VAL A 29 2.09 17.41 -9.90
N ILE A 30 2.92 17.48 -8.86
CA ILE A 30 3.78 18.65 -8.59
C ILE A 30 4.94 18.75 -9.58
N GLY A 31 5.46 17.61 -10.04
CA GLY A 31 6.62 17.56 -10.93
C GLY A 31 6.33 17.94 -12.40
N GLN A 32 5.06 18.06 -12.78
CA GLN A 32 4.67 18.40 -14.15
C GLN A 32 4.40 19.90 -14.29
N PRO A 33 4.95 20.58 -15.33
CA PRO A 33 4.73 22.01 -15.55
C PRO A 33 3.29 22.34 -15.97
N ALA A 34 2.55 21.34 -16.46
CA ALA A 34 1.13 21.45 -16.79
C ALA A 34 0.35 20.39 -16.01
N VAL A 35 -0.92 20.70 -15.71
CA VAL A 35 -1.81 19.79 -15.01
C VAL A 35 -2.09 18.57 -15.89
N ASP A 36 -1.53 17.44 -15.52
CA ASP A 36 -1.83 16.14 -16.15
C ASP A 36 -3.04 15.50 -15.46
N VAL A 37 -4.10 15.28 -16.24
CA VAL A 37 -5.35 14.65 -15.80
C VAL A 37 -5.09 13.23 -15.30
N ALA A 38 -4.14 12.49 -15.88
CA ALA A 38 -3.79 11.15 -15.44
C ALA A 38 -3.18 11.17 -14.03
N ALA A 39 -2.31 12.14 -13.74
CA ALA A 39 -1.69 12.32 -12.43
C ALA A 39 -2.75 12.69 -11.36
N LEU A 40 -3.71 13.56 -11.70
CA LEU A 40 -4.84 13.90 -10.81
C LEU A 40 -5.72 12.68 -10.49
N TYR A 41 -6.02 11.83 -11.48
CA TYR A 41 -6.73 10.58 -11.25
C TYR A 41 -5.93 9.61 -10.36
N GLY A 42 -4.60 9.61 -10.47
CA GLY A 42 -3.72 8.88 -9.56
C GLY A 42 -3.95 9.30 -8.11
N VAL A 43 -3.85 10.60 -7.82
CA VAL A 43 -4.09 11.16 -6.47
C VAL A 43 -5.49 10.84 -5.97
N ALA A 44 -6.51 11.03 -6.81
CA ALA A 44 -7.91 10.79 -6.46
C ALA A 44 -8.20 9.33 -6.08
N ARG A 45 -7.39 8.37 -6.54
CA ARG A 45 -7.51 6.95 -6.16
C ARG A 45 -6.73 6.60 -4.91
N THR A 46 -5.49 7.10 -4.79
CA THR A 46 -4.61 6.75 -3.67
C THR A 46 -5.06 7.37 -2.35
N VAL A 47 -5.67 8.57 -2.38
CA VAL A 47 -6.15 9.25 -1.16
C VAL A 47 -7.27 8.47 -0.44
N PRO A 48 -8.37 8.05 -1.11
CA PRO A 48 -9.38 7.20 -0.49
C PRO A 48 -8.82 5.88 0.06
N LEU A 49 -7.86 5.26 -0.64
CA LEU A 49 -7.21 4.03 -0.17
C LEU A 49 -6.41 4.25 1.12
N ALA A 50 -5.70 5.38 1.23
CA ALA A 50 -5.00 5.75 2.46
C ALA A 50 -5.97 6.01 3.62
N ILE A 51 -7.08 6.70 3.36
CA ILE A 51 -8.14 6.92 4.35
C ILE A 51 -8.73 5.57 4.78
N ALA A 52 -9.04 4.67 3.84
CA ALA A 52 -9.57 3.35 4.14
C ALA A 52 -8.60 2.52 5.00
N ALA A 53 -7.29 2.58 4.73
CA ALA A 53 -6.25 1.92 5.53
C ALA A 53 -6.25 2.42 6.98
N LEU A 54 -6.32 3.74 7.18
CA LEU A 54 -6.38 4.35 8.51
C LEU A 54 -7.66 3.97 9.25
N ILE A 55 -8.81 3.97 8.57
CA ILE A 55 -10.10 3.55 9.14
C ILE A 55 -10.05 2.09 9.57
N ALA A 56 -9.52 1.19 8.73
CA ALA A 56 -9.43 -0.22 9.06
C ALA A 56 -8.50 -0.50 10.26
N LEU A 57 -7.41 0.27 10.38
CA LEU A 57 -6.54 0.26 11.55
C LEU A 57 -7.29 0.73 12.80
N ALA A 58 -8.00 1.87 12.72
CA ALA A 58 -8.77 2.42 13.83
C ALA A 58 -9.91 1.48 14.29
N ALA A 59 -10.61 0.87 13.34
CA ALA A 59 -11.67 -0.10 13.59
C ALA A 59 -11.16 -1.47 14.08
N ARG A 60 -9.84 -1.69 14.10
CA ARG A 60 -9.19 -2.97 14.47
C ARG A 60 -9.74 -4.18 13.69
N SER A 61 -10.17 -3.97 12.45
CA SER A 61 -10.78 -5.02 11.63
C SER A 61 -9.71 -5.88 10.98
N ARG A 62 -9.51 -7.11 11.48
CA ARG A 62 -8.58 -8.10 10.91
C ARG A 62 -8.84 -8.39 9.42
N PRO A 63 -10.08 -8.70 8.98
CA PRO A 63 -10.33 -8.92 7.56
C PRO A 63 -10.17 -7.63 6.75
N GLY A 64 -10.56 -6.47 7.29
CA GLY A 64 -10.41 -5.18 6.61
C GLY A 64 -8.95 -4.82 6.33
N VAL A 65 -8.09 -4.92 7.34
CA VAL A 65 -6.64 -4.68 7.20
C VAL A 65 -6.01 -5.66 6.21
N THR A 66 -6.43 -6.92 6.23
CA THR A 66 -5.91 -7.93 5.30
C THR A 66 -6.25 -7.60 3.85
N VAL A 67 -7.52 -7.28 3.57
CA VAL A 67 -7.98 -6.93 2.22
C VAL A 67 -7.25 -5.68 1.72
N LEU A 68 -7.12 -4.66 2.56
CA LEU A 68 -6.43 -3.42 2.20
C LEU A 68 -4.93 -3.64 1.99
N ALA A 69 -4.28 -4.45 2.82
CA ALA A 69 -2.87 -4.79 2.64
C ALA A 69 -2.64 -5.54 1.32
N LEU A 70 -3.53 -6.46 0.93
CA LEU A 70 -3.47 -7.14 -0.37
C LEU A 70 -3.65 -6.17 -1.55
N LEU A 71 -4.64 -5.26 -1.45
CA LEU A 71 -4.86 -4.23 -2.47
C LEU A 71 -3.65 -3.30 -2.62
N LEU A 72 -3.17 -2.74 -1.51
CA LEU A 72 -2.03 -1.83 -1.50
C LEU A 72 -0.73 -2.52 -1.96
N GLY A 73 -0.51 -3.76 -1.55
CA GLY A 73 0.61 -4.56 -2.05
C GLY A 73 0.54 -4.79 -3.56
N SER A 74 -0.66 -5.02 -4.10
CA SER A 74 -0.87 -5.19 -5.54
C SER A 74 -0.66 -3.87 -6.30
N ILE A 75 -1.13 -2.75 -5.77
CA ILE A 75 -0.91 -1.42 -6.35
C ILE A 75 0.60 -1.11 -6.41
N GLN A 76 1.32 -1.35 -5.32
CA GLN A 76 2.77 -1.11 -5.29
C GLN A 76 3.55 -2.03 -6.23
N PHE A 77 3.06 -3.25 -6.47
CA PHE A 77 3.61 -4.12 -7.49
C PHE A 77 3.38 -3.56 -8.91
N CYS A 78 2.20 -3.03 -9.20
CA CYS A 78 1.94 -2.34 -10.47
C CYS A 78 2.82 -1.08 -10.62
N ASP A 79 2.98 -0.30 -9.56
CA ASP A 79 3.87 0.89 -9.56
C ASP A 79 5.32 0.50 -9.87
N ALA A 80 5.79 -0.64 -9.35
CA ALA A 80 7.10 -1.18 -9.69
C ALA A 80 7.24 -1.53 -11.18
N LEU A 81 6.22 -2.11 -11.80
CA LEU A 81 6.21 -2.41 -13.24
C LEU A 81 6.27 -1.13 -14.09
N VAL A 82 5.62 -0.06 -13.64
CA VAL A 82 5.70 1.26 -14.26
C VAL A 82 7.11 1.83 -14.12
N GLY A 83 7.72 1.75 -12.93
CA GLY A 83 9.10 2.17 -12.68
C GLY A 83 10.11 1.44 -13.58
N TRP A 84 9.92 0.11 -13.72
CA TRP A 84 10.74 -0.72 -14.58
C TRP A 84 10.62 -0.30 -16.04
N SER A 85 9.39 -0.08 -16.52
CA SER A 85 9.14 0.39 -17.90
C SER A 85 9.74 1.77 -18.16
N SER A 86 9.78 2.62 -17.12
CA SER A 86 10.34 3.97 -17.17
C SER A 86 11.86 4.01 -17.04
N HIS A 87 12.53 2.86 -16.90
CA HIS A 87 13.98 2.74 -16.66
C HIS A 87 14.49 3.53 -15.44
N ASP A 88 13.60 3.83 -14.49
CA ASP A 88 13.94 4.58 -13.27
C ASP A 88 14.06 3.60 -12.09
N VAL A 89 15.32 3.33 -11.72
CA VAL A 89 15.68 2.34 -10.70
C VAL A 89 15.09 2.70 -9.34
N MET A 90 15.04 3.99 -8.99
CA MET A 90 14.47 4.46 -7.71
C MET A 90 12.95 4.24 -7.67
N LYS A 91 12.26 4.50 -8.79
CA LYS A 91 10.81 4.24 -8.91
C LYS A 91 10.45 2.76 -9.01
N THR A 92 11.44 1.87 -9.11
CA THR A 92 11.22 0.43 -9.15
C THR A 92 11.46 -0.21 -7.78
N ILE A 93 12.62 0.07 -7.16
CA ILE A 93 13.03 -0.59 -5.91
C ILE A 93 12.10 -0.22 -4.74
N GLY A 94 11.74 1.06 -4.61
CA GLY A 94 10.84 1.52 -3.56
C GLY A 94 9.49 0.78 -3.60
N PRO A 95 8.76 0.82 -4.73
CA PRO A 95 7.49 0.12 -4.83
C PRO A 95 7.58 -1.40 -4.70
N VAL A 96 8.61 -2.06 -5.24
CA VAL A 96 8.82 -3.51 -5.06
C VAL A 96 8.98 -3.87 -3.58
N THR A 97 9.84 -3.14 -2.86
CA THR A 97 10.10 -3.46 -1.45
C THR A 97 8.84 -3.30 -0.60
N LEU A 98 8.07 -2.24 -0.82
CA LEU A 98 6.78 -2.04 -0.15
C LEU A 98 5.74 -3.09 -0.53
N ALA A 99 5.68 -3.50 -1.81
CA ALA A 99 4.80 -4.59 -2.26
C ALA A 99 5.08 -5.87 -1.48
N VAL A 100 6.35 -6.28 -1.44
CA VAL A 100 6.78 -7.52 -0.77
C VAL A 100 6.49 -7.46 0.73
N LEU A 101 6.86 -6.36 1.40
CA LEU A 101 6.61 -6.20 2.84
C LEU A 101 5.12 -6.24 3.17
N THR A 102 4.30 -5.54 2.38
CA THR A 102 2.86 -5.47 2.61
C THR A 102 2.20 -6.83 2.39
N LEU A 103 2.50 -7.51 1.28
CA LEU A 103 1.96 -8.84 0.98
C LEU A 103 2.42 -9.90 1.98
N ALA A 104 3.71 -9.90 2.35
CA ALA A 104 4.23 -10.81 3.36
C ALA A 104 3.53 -10.63 4.70
N SER A 105 3.30 -9.38 5.12
CA SER A 105 2.58 -9.06 6.35
C SER A 105 1.11 -9.50 6.31
N ALA A 106 0.44 -9.34 5.16
CA ALA A 106 -0.94 -9.80 4.94
C ALA A 106 -1.05 -11.32 5.02
N VAL A 107 -0.14 -12.05 4.36
CA VAL A 107 -0.07 -13.52 4.43
C VAL A 107 0.20 -13.99 5.85
N MET A 108 1.09 -13.31 6.58
CA MET A 108 1.37 -13.63 7.97
C MET A 108 0.14 -13.43 8.87
N LEU A 109 -0.61 -12.34 8.68
CA LEU A 109 -1.87 -12.10 9.39
C LEU A 109 -2.92 -13.16 9.08
N LEU A 110 -3.09 -13.52 7.80
CA LEU A 110 -4.00 -14.59 7.37
C LEU A 110 -3.68 -15.93 8.03
N ARG A 111 -2.41 -16.34 8.01
CA ARG A 111 -1.95 -17.59 8.63
C ARG A 111 -2.21 -17.61 10.13
N THR A 112 -1.87 -16.50 10.81
CA THR A 112 -2.05 -16.39 12.27
C THR A 112 -3.53 -16.38 12.66
N THR A 113 -4.40 -15.79 11.83
CA THR A 113 -5.85 -15.75 12.09
C THR A 113 -6.49 -17.11 11.86
N ARG A 114 -6.06 -17.85 10.82
CA ARG A 114 -6.54 -19.21 10.53
C ARG A 114 -6.12 -20.21 11.62
N GLN A 115 -4.93 -20.07 12.19
CA GLN A 115 -4.44 -20.97 13.26
C GLN A 115 -5.12 -20.75 14.62
N ALA A 116 -5.79 -19.61 14.80
CA ALA A 116 -6.49 -19.25 16.04
C ALA A 116 -8.00 -19.53 16.00
N ALA A 117 -8.51 -20.07 14.89
CA ALA A 117 -9.89 -20.48 14.67
C ALA A 117 -9.99 -22.01 14.72
#